data_AF-E1YL74-F1
#
_entry.id   AF-E1YL74-F1
#
_cell.length_a   1.000
_cell.length_b   1.000
_cell.length_c   1.000
_cell.angle_alpha   90.00
_cell.angle_beta   90.00
_cell.angle_gamma   90.00
#
_symmetry.space_group_name_H-M   'P 1'
#
loop_
_entity.id
_entity.type
_entity.pdbx_description
1 polymer ?
#
loop_
_entity_poly.entity_id
_entity_poly.type
_entity_poly.pdbx_seq_one_letter_code
_entity_poly.pdbx_strand_id
1 'polypeptide(L)'
;MTIENIDIEASIEKAQIIISEDKDMSPASKSMFEILILIITLLVNRLNLNSRNSSKPPSCDRNRAKESKIPTGKKAGGQNGHIGKTLKKVDDPDEIKEIEADRDLLPPGRYKHVGFESRQVFDIDLSRVVTEYRAQVLEDQKGNRYIASFPEGVAGAVQYGTGVKAQSVYMSQFQMIPYNRVQDYFADQVFMPVSDGSIFNFSKEAYELLAGFEERVKTELAASDVLHADETGINMGGQRTLAASGIQYVLDIFLSS
;
A
#
# COMPACT_ATOMS: atom_id res chain seq x y z
N MET A 1 35.33 19.63 -12.19
CA MET A 1 34.10 19.55 -13.04
C MET A 1 34.38 20.19 -14.40
N THR A 2 34.04 19.55 -15.53
CA THR A 2 34.26 20.15 -16.87
C THR A 2 32.97 20.69 -17.48
N ILE A 3 32.89 22.01 -17.68
CA ILE A 3 31.90 22.63 -18.59
C ILE A 3 32.69 23.04 -19.84
N GLU A 4 32.27 22.56 -21.02
CA GLU A 4 32.94 22.91 -22.29
C GLU A 4 34.47 22.67 -22.27
N ASN A 5 34.92 21.56 -21.66
CA ASN A 5 36.33 21.18 -21.43
C ASN A 5 37.14 22.06 -20.44
N ILE A 6 36.50 22.93 -19.65
CA ILE A 6 37.18 23.74 -18.63
C ILE A 6 37.00 23.10 -17.26
N ASP A 7 38.11 22.74 -16.60
CA ASP A 7 38.06 22.28 -15.21
C ASP A 7 37.87 23.46 -14.25
N ILE A 8 36.67 23.55 -13.67
CA ILE A 8 36.23 24.67 -12.86
C ILE A 8 37.00 24.76 -11.55
N GLU A 9 37.34 23.63 -10.92
CA GLU A 9 38.08 23.62 -9.65
C GLU A 9 39.51 24.13 -9.83
N ALA A 10 40.21 23.60 -10.83
CA ALA A 10 41.54 24.06 -11.20
C ALA A 10 41.55 25.55 -11.65
N SER A 11 40.46 26.00 -12.28
CA SER A 11 40.31 27.42 -12.68
C SER A 11 40.12 28.35 -11.47
N ILE A 12 39.37 27.92 -10.46
CA ILE A 12 39.17 28.66 -9.21
C ILE A 12 40.48 28.75 -8.43
N GLU A 13 41.22 27.65 -8.28
CA GLU A 13 42.51 27.64 -7.58
C GLU A 13 43.52 28.57 -8.27
N LYS A 14 43.61 28.53 -9.61
CA LYS A 14 44.45 29.45 -10.38
C LYS A 14 44.05 30.91 -10.17
N ALA A 15 42.76 31.21 -10.17
CA ALA A 15 42.27 32.57 -9.95
C ALA A 15 42.61 33.08 -8.54
N GLN A 16 42.46 32.24 -7.51
CA GLN A 16 42.83 32.59 -6.13
C GLN A 16 44.34 32.89 -5.99
N ILE A 17 45.19 32.07 -6.62
CA ILE A 17 46.64 32.29 -6.62
C ILE A 17 46.98 33.63 -7.27
N ILE A 18 46.45 33.89 -8.48
CA ILE A 18 46.71 35.15 -9.21
C ILE A 18 46.26 36.37 -8.39
N ILE A 19 45.08 36.30 -7.78
CA ILE A 19 44.54 37.39 -6.95
C ILE A 19 45.40 37.63 -5.70
N SER A 20 45.96 36.57 -5.11
CA SER A 20 46.81 36.65 -3.92
C SER A 20 48.21 37.21 -4.23
N GLU A 21 48.76 36.91 -5.41
CA GLU A 21 50.09 37.30 -5.84
C GLU A 21 50.14 38.70 -6.47
N ASP A 22 49.01 39.22 -6.97
CA ASP A 22 48.91 40.57 -7.52
C ASP A 22 49.01 41.63 -6.42
N LYS A 23 50.15 42.35 -6.39
CA LYS A 23 50.45 43.39 -5.41
C LYS A 23 49.90 44.77 -5.79
N ASP A 24 49.52 44.96 -7.06
CA ASP A 24 49.07 46.24 -7.59
C ASP A 24 47.53 46.36 -7.57
N MET A 25 46.83 45.27 -7.27
CA MET A 25 45.38 45.26 -7.19
C MET A 25 44.84 45.94 -5.92
N SER A 26 43.83 46.81 -6.10
CA SER A 26 43.21 47.54 -5.00
C SER A 26 42.51 46.60 -3.99
N PRO A 27 42.47 46.95 -2.69
CA PRO A 27 41.77 46.16 -1.68
C PRO A 27 40.28 45.93 -2.00
N ALA A 28 39.60 46.93 -2.57
CA ALA A 28 38.20 46.82 -2.95
C ALA A 28 37.99 45.81 -4.09
N SER A 29 38.89 45.80 -5.07
CA SER A 29 38.87 44.82 -6.18
C SER A 29 39.15 43.41 -5.67
N LYS A 30 40.12 43.23 -4.77
CA LYS A 30 40.43 41.94 -4.12
C LYS A 30 39.19 41.35 -3.44
N SER A 31 38.52 42.13 -2.59
CA SER A 31 37.33 41.65 -1.88
C SER A 31 36.17 41.31 -2.82
N MET A 32 35.97 42.06 -3.91
CA MET A 32 34.94 41.72 -4.90
C MET A 32 35.20 40.38 -5.59
N PHE A 33 36.44 40.10 -5.98
CA PHE A 33 36.78 38.82 -6.60
C PHE A 33 36.71 37.65 -5.62
N GLU A 34 37.10 37.85 -4.36
CA GLU A 34 36.94 36.83 -3.30
C GLU A 34 35.47 36.47 -3.09
N ILE A 35 34.58 37.46 -3.06
CA ILE A 35 33.13 37.23 -2.95
C ILE A 35 32.59 36.49 -4.18
N LEU A 36 33.02 36.86 -5.39
CA LEU A 36 32.61 36.18 -6.63
C LEU A 36 33.09 34.72 -6.65
N ILE A 37 34.34 34.47 -6.25
CA ILE A 37 34.89 33.10 -6.15
C ILE A 37 34.12 32.29 -5.11
N LEU A 38 33.76 32.89 -3.97
CA LEU A 38 32.94 32.24 -2.95
C LEU A 38 31.56 31.85 -3.49
N ILE A 39 30.88 32.78 -4.19
CA ILE A 39 29.57 32.53 -4.81
C ILE A 39 29.67 31.41 -5.85
N ILE A 40 30.68 31.45 -6.72
CA ILE A 40 30.90 30.42 -7.75
C ILE A 40 31.14 29.05 -7.08
N THR A 41 31.96 29.00 -6.04
CA THR A 41 32.25 27.77 -5.29
C THR A 41 30.98 27.20 -4.65
N LEU A 42 30.14 28.04 -4.05
CA LEU A 42 28.86 27.62 -3.47
C LEU A 42 27.89 27.07 -4.53
N LEU A 43 27.83 27.71 -5.71
CA LEU A 43 26.98 27.27 -6.82
C LEU A 43 27.46 25.93 -7.40
N VAL A 44 28.77 25.77 -7.61
CA VAL A 44 29.38 24.52 -8.10
C VAL A 44 29.12 23.37 -7.13
N ASN A 45 29.33 23.59 -5.83
CA ASN A 45 29.07 22.58 -4.80
C ASN A 45 27.59 22.16 -4.76
N ARG A 46 26.66 23.10 -4.97
CA ARG A 46 25.22 22.79 -5.01
C ARG A 46 24.83 22.00 -6.26
N LEU A 47 25.49 22.23 -7.40
CA LEU A 47 25.24 21.51 -8.65
C LEU A 47 25.87 20.11 -8.66
N ASN A 48 26.95 19.87 -7.89
CA ASN A 48 27.64 18.59 -7.78
C ASN A 48 27.05 17.63 -6.73
N LEU A 49 25.91 17.97 -6.12
CA LEU A 49 25.22 17.09 -5.18
C LEU A 49 24.58 15.91 -5.93
N ASN A 50 25.12 14.72 -5.69
CA ASN A 50 24.58 13.43 -6.10
C ASN A 50 24.18 12.60 -4.87
N SER A 51 23.58 11.44 -5.08
CA SER A 51 23.13 10.58 -3.98
C SER A 51 24.25 9.95 -3.14
N ARG A 52 25.52 10.06 -3.57
CA ARG A 52 26.70 9.56 -2.86
C ARG A 52 27.35 10.63 -1.96
N ASN A 53 27.14 11.91 -2.23
CA ASN A 53 27.76 13.02 -1.50
C ASN A 53 26.76 14.05 -0.94
N SER A 54 25.46 13.82 -1.16
CA SER A 54 24.38 14.56 -0.52
C SER A 54 23.53 13.58 0.25
N SER A 55 23.01 13.96 1.42
CA SER A 55 22.05 13.16 2.20
C SER A 55 20.70 12.95 1.48
N LYS A 56 20.66 13.09 0.15
CA LYS A 56 19.50 12.85 -0.69
C LYS A 56 19.52 11.41 -1.20
N PRO A 57 18.38 10.71 -1.16
CA PRO A 57 18.34 9.32 -1.56
C PRO A 57 18.61 9.13 -3.07
N PRO A 58 19.14 7.96 -3.48
CA PRO A 58 19.43 7.63 -4.88
C PRO A 58 18.27 7.75 -5.86
N SER A 59 17.03 7.76 -5.37
CA SER A 59 15.82 7.96 -6.16
C SER A 59 15.64 9.40 -6.65
N CYS A 60 16.30 10.38 -6.02
CA CYS A 60 16.26 11.80 -6.41
C CYS A 60 17.35 12.19 -7.41
N ASP A 61 18.25 11.27 -7.71
CA ASP A 61 19.42 11.49 -8.55
C ASP A 61 19.05 11.30 -10.02
N ARG A 62 18.57 12.40 -10.64
CA ARG A 62 18.06 12.44 -12.03
C ARG A 62 19.06 11.94 -13.08
N ASN A 63 20.36 12.06 -12.81
CA ASN A 63 21.44 11.70 -13.74
C ASN A 63 22.15 10.40 -13.34
N ARG A 64 21.57 9.61 -12.43
CA ARG A 64 22.17 8.34 -12.01
C ARG A 64 22.23 7.36 -13.16
N ALA A 65 23.45 7.06 -13.63
CA ALA A 65 23.70 5.89 -14.46
C ALA A 65 23.33 4.63 -13.66
N LYS A 66 22.30 3.91 -14.10
CA LYS A 66 21.96 2.60 -13.53
C LYS A 66 23.05 1.62 -13.96
N GLU A 67 23.92 1.25 -13.03
CA GLU A 67 24.81 0.10 -13.21
C GLU A 67 23.95 -1.15 -13.47
N SER A 68 24.22 -1.83 -14.58
CA SER A 68 23.55 -3.08 -14.91
C SER A 68 23.93 -4.12 -13.86
N LYS A 69 22.94 -4.70 -13.19
CA LYS A 69 23.17 -5.79 -12.25
C LYS A 69 23.78 -6.96 -13.02
N ILE A 70 24.92 -7.46 -12.53
CA ILE A 70 25.52 -8.70 -13.03
C ILE A 70 24.47 -9.81 -12.88
N PRO A 71 24.12 -10.54 -13.95
CA PRO A 71 23.17 -11.63 -13.86
C PRO A 71 23.69 -12.65 -12.86
N THR A 72 22.94 -12.91 -11.78
CA THR A 72 23.35 -13.81 -10.70
C THR A 72 23.34 -15.29 -11.11
N GLY A 73 23.05 -15.61 -12.38
CA GLY A 73 22.96 -16.97 -12.91
C GLY A 73 21.86 -17.84 -12.30
N LYS A 74 21.09 -17.30 -11.36
CA LYS A 74 20.00 -18.01 -10.68
C LYS A 74 18.81 -18.14 -11.64
N LYS A 75 18.40 -19.38 -11.90
CA LYS A 75 17.17 -19.66 -12.65
C LYS A 75 15.98 -19.10 -11.87
N ALA A 76 14.97 -18.59 -12.59
CA ALA A 76 13.71 -18.21 -11.99
C ALA A 76 13.05 -19.45 -11.36
N GLY A 77 12.75 -19.38 -10.06
CA GLY A 77 12.19 -20.50 -9.30
C GLY A 77 12.55 -20.42 -7.81
N GLY A 78 11.96 -21.32 -7.01
CA GLY A 78 12.28 -21.46 -5.60
C GLY A 78 13.76 -21.75 -5.41
N GLN A 79 14.40 -21.02 -4.49
CA GLN A 79 15.81 -21.25 -4.16
C GLN A 79 15.99 -22.64 -3.53
N ASN A 80 17.16 -23.26 -3.73
CA ASN A 80 17.51 -24.51 -3.05
C ASN A 80 17.35 -24.34 -1.54
N GLY A 81 16.52 -25.18 -0.92
CA GLY A 81 16.19 -25.10 0.51
C GLY A 81 14.83 -24.43 0.82
N HIS A 82 14.12 -23.90 -0.18
CA HIS A 82 12.77 -23.40 0.03
C HIS A 82 11.80 -24.55 0.31
N ILE A 83 11.12 -24.51 1.45
CA ILE A 83 10.10 -25.50 1.81
C ILE A 83 8.91 -25.28 0.86
N GLY A 84 8.72 -26.19 -0.10
CA GLY A 84 7.53 -26.22 -0.93
C GLY A 84 6.30 -26.51 -0.06
N LYS A 85 5.31 -25.63 -0.10
CA LYS A 85 3.98 -25.91 0.46
C LYS A 85 3.09 -26.43 -0.66
N THR A 86 2.97 -27.75 -0.75
CA THR A 86 1.97 -28.39 -1.61
C THR A 86 0.59 -28.26 -0.96
N LEU A 87 -0.44 -27.99 -1.77
CA LEU A 87 -1.83 -28.00 -1.31
C LEU A 87 -2.17 -29.37 -0.73
N LYS A 88 -2.72 -29.40 0.49
CA LYS A 88 -3.05 -30.63 1.19
C LYS A 88 -4.56 -30.85 1.14
N LYS A 89 -4.97 -32.13 1.11
CA LYS A 89 -6.36 -32.49 1.32
C LYS A 89 -6.80 -32.04 2.72
N VAL A 90 -8.04 -31.59 2.82
CA VAL A 90 -8.74 -31.34 4.09
C VAL A 90 -9.49 -32.60 4.50
N ASP A 91 -9.61 -32.85 5.80
CA ASP A 91 -10.32 -34.02 6.31
C ASP A 91 -11.85 -33.83 6.23
N ASP A 92 -12.33 -32.59 6.30
CA ASP A 92 -13.74 -32.21 6.28
C ASP A 92 -14.00 -31.22 5.12
N PRO A 93 -14.37 -31.71 3.91
CA PRO A 93 -14.69 -30.84 2.77
C PRO A 93 -16.12 -30.28 2.87
N ASP A 94 -16.34 -29.08 2.32
CA ASP A 94 -17.64 -28.38 2.40
C ASP A 94 -18.78 -29.14 1.69
N GLU A 95 -18.48 -29.86 0.61
CA GLU A 95 -19.44 -30.68 -0.15
C GLU A 95 -18.77 -31.99 -0.62
N ILE A 96 -19.48 -33.12 -0.49
CA ILE A 96 -19.04 -34.43 -0.99
C ILE A 96 -19.96 -34.86 -2.15
N LYS A 97 -19.38 -35.02 -3.34
CA LYS A 97 -20.06 -35.58 -4.51
C LYS A 97 -19.60 -37.01 -4.74
N GLU A 98 -20.47 -37.97 -4.45
CA GLU A 98 -20.19 -39.38 -4.73
C GLU A 98 -20.30 -39.66 -6.24
N ILE A 99 -19.30 -40.35 -6.78
CA ILE A 99 -19.27 -40.78 -8.18
C ILE A 99 -19.43 -42.29 -8.20
N GLU A 100 -20.58 -42.76 -8.69
CA GLU A 100 -20.83 -44.19 -8.83
C GLU A 100 -20.05 -44.76 -10.01
N ALA A 101 -19.52 -45.97 -9.83
CA ALA A 101 -18.91 -46.71 -10.93
C ALA A 101 -19.98 -47.13 -11.93
N ASP A 102 -19.76 -46.84 -13.21
CA ASP A 102 -20.60 -47.32 -14.30
C ASP A 102 -20.48 -48.85 -14.39
N ARG A 103 -21.58 -49.54 -14.06
CA ARG A 103 -21.61 -51.00 -14.00
C ARG A 103 -21.53 -51.67 -15.36
N ASP A 104 -21.88 -50.97 -16.45
CA ASP A 104 -21.82 -51.52 -17.80
C ASP A 104 -20.38 -51.59 -18.33
N LEU A 105 -19.48 -50.75 -17.79
CA LEU A 105 -18.04 -50.76 -18.09
C LEU A 105 -17.26 -51.77 -17.25
N LEU A 106 -17.89 -52.36 -16.24
CA LEU A 106 -17.24 -53.36 -15.39
C LEU A 106 -17.27 -54.74 -16.06
N PRO A 107 -16.19 -55.52 -15.96
CA PRO A 107 -16.21 -56.93 -16.35
C PRO A 107 -17.30 -57.71 -15.60
N PRO A 108 -17.85 -58.80 -16.16
CA PRO A 108 -18.83 -59.62 -15.47
C PRO A 108 -18.29 -60.15 -14.14
N GLY A 109 -19.01 -59.91 -13.03
CA GLY A 109 -18.56 -60.30 -11.71
C GLY A 109 -19.49 -59.86 -10.59
N ARG A 110 -19.21 -60.33 -9.37
CA ARG A 110 -19.88 -59.85 -8.14
C ARG A 110 -18.99 -58.81 -7.47
N TYR A 111 -19.50 -57.60 -7.34
CA TYR A 111 -18.79 -56.47 -6.73
C TYR A 111 -19.38 -56.14 -5.36
N LYS A 112 -18.53 -55.68 -4.45
CA LYS A 112 -18.91 -55.12 -3.14
C LYS A 112 -18.28 -53.74 -2.98
N HIS A 113 -18.96 -52.85 -2.30
CA HIS A 113 -18.41 -51.54 -1.95
C HIS A 113 -17.34 -51.70 -0.87
N VAL A 114 -16.15 -51.11 -1.08
CA VAL A 114 -14.99 -51.23 -0.18
C VAL A 114 -14.43 -49.88 0.29
N GLY A 115 -15.07 -48.78 -0.07
CA GLY A 115 -14.62 -47.42 0.21
C GLY A 115 -14.49 -46.60 -1.07
N PHE A 116 -13.85 -45.44 -0.96
CA PHE A 116 -13.74 -44.45 -2.03
C PHE A 116 -12.29 -43.98 -2.20
N GLU A 117 -11.90 -43.66 -3.44
CA GLU A 117 -10.71 -42.85 -3.69
C GLU A 117 -11.14 -41.39 -3.81
N SER A 118 -10.65 -40.52 -2.91
CA SER A 118 -11.03 -39.12 -2.90
C SER A 118 -10.11 -38.24 -3.74
N ARG A 119 -10.67 -37.22 -4.36
CA ARG A 119 -9.96 -36.05 -4.91
C ARG A 119 -10.71 -34.80 -4.46
N GLN A 120 -9.96 -33.75 -4.15
CA GLN A 120 -10.54 -32.47 -3.70
C GLN A 120 -10.14 -31.37 -4.67
N VAL A 121 -11.11 -30.54 -5.02
CA VAL A 121 -10.94 -29.33 -5.80
C VAL A 121 -11.23 -28.17 -4.87
N PHE A 122 -10.26 -27.28 -4.69
CA PHE A 122 -10.44 -26.05 -3.94
C PHE A 122 -10.89 -25.00 -4.95
N ASP A 123 -12.10 -24.49 -4.78
CA ASP A 123 -12.70 -23.50 -5.67
C ASP A 123 -13.23 -22.31 -4.85
N ILE A 124 -13.61 -21.23 -5.52
CA ILE A 124 -14.12 -20.02 -4.90
C ILE A 124 -15.54 -19.77 -5.40
N ASP A 125 -16.49 -19.74 -4.47
CA ASP A 125 -17.87 -19.32 -4.72
C ASP A 125 -18.19 -18.02 -3.99
N LEU A 126 -18.57 -16.98 -4.72
CA LEU A 126 -18.88 -15.65 -4.20
C LEU A 126 -20.39 -15.43 -4.29
N SER A 127 -21.07 -15.34 -3.16
CA SER A 127 -22.52 -15.10 -3.10
C SER A 127 -22.88 -13.91 -2.23
N ARG A 128 -23.91 -13.17 -2.65
CA ARG A 128 -24.49 -12.05 -1.91
C ARG A 128 -25.58 -12.55 -0.96
N VAL A 129 -25.46 -12.21 0.33
CA VAL A 129 -26.47 -12.49 1.35
C VAL A 129 -27.20 -11.20 1.73
N VAL A 130 -28.54 -11.21 1.67
CA VAL A 130 -29.40 -10.11 2.13
C VAL A 130 -30.33 -10.63 3.21
N THR A 131 -30.27 -10.04 4.40
CA THR A 131 -31.16 -10.34 5.52
C THR A 131 -32.20 -9.25 5.66
N GLU A 132 -33.47 -9.58 5.45
CA GLU A 132 -34.60 -8.66 5.68
C GLU A 132 -35.04 -8.74 7.15
N TYR A 133 -34.90 -7.63 7.89
CA TYR A 133 -35.45 -7.51 9.24
C TYR A 133 -36.90 -7.01 9.14
N ARG A 134 -37.84 -7.79 9.68
CA ARG A 134 -39.26 -7.42 9.70
C ARG A 134 -39.70 -7.12 11.12
N ALA A 135 -39.84 -5.83 11.43
CA ALA A 135 -40.47 -5.38 12.66
C ALA A 135 -41.98 -5.60 12.59
N GLN A 136 -42.56 -6.21 13.63
CA GLN A 136 -44.01 -6.35 13.73
C GLN A 136 -44.66 -4.98 13.86
N VAL A 137 -45.74 -4.77 13.10
CA VAL A 137 -46.61 -3.59 13.22
C VAL A 137 -47.96 -4.07 13.73
N LEU A 138 -48.40 -3.52 14.86
CA LEU A 138 -49.73 -3.75 15.43
C LEU A 138 -50.53 -2.45 15.37
N GLU A 139 -51.83 -2.56 15.14
CA GLU A 139 -52.76 -1.43 15.16
C GLU A 139 -53.85 -1.72 16.20
N ASP A 140 -54.14 -0.76 17.06
CA ASP A 140 -55.22 -0.89 18.03
C ASP A 140 -56.59 -0.53 17.43
N GLN A 141 -57.67 -0.74 18.18
CA GLN A 141 -59.04 -0.42 17.74
C GLN A 141 -59.29 1.08 17.49
N LYS A 142 -58.38 1.96 17.93
CA LYS A 142 -58.44 3.41 17.75
C LYS A 142 -57.57 3.87 16.56
N GLY A 143 -56.89 2.96 15.88
CA GLY A 143 -55.99 3.24 14.76
C GLY A 143 -54.56 3.64 15.17
N ASN A 144 -54.18 3.49 16.44
CA ASN A 144 -52.79 3.77 16.87
C ASN A 144 -51.87 2.62 16.47
N ARG A 145 -50.71 2.94 15.90
CA ARG A 145 -49.73 1.96 15.44
C ARG A 145 -48.56 1.80 16.41
N TYR A 146 -48.19 0.55 16.64
CA TYR A 146 -47.06 0.14 17.45
C TYR A 146 -46.12 -0.69 16.60
N ILE A 147 -44.85 -0.27 16.52
CA ILE A 147 -43.83 -0.91 15.70
C ILE A 147 -42.77 -1.49 16.63
N ALA A 148 -42.43 -2.77 16.45
CA ALA A 148 -41.34 -3.40 17.17
C ALA A 148 -40.01 -2.70 16.84
N SER A 149 -39.12 -2.56 17.82
CA SER A 149 -37.81 -1.95 17.59
C SER A 149 -36.91 -2.87 16.77
N PHE A 150 -36.12 -2.27 15.87
CA PHE A 150 -35.05 -2.97 15.17
C PHE A 150 -33.85 -3.21 16.10
N PRO A 151 -33.06 -4.28 15.87
CA PRO A 151 -31.84 -4.54 16.62
C PRO A 151 -30.78 -3.46 16.37
N GLU A 152 -29.80 -3.39 17.27
CA GLU A 152 -28.65 -2.47 17.12
C GLU A 152 -27.93 -2.71 15.79
N GLY A 153 -27.55 -1.61 15.14
CA GLY A 153 -26.89 -1.65 13.84
C GLY A 153 -27.83 -1.82 12.64
N VAL A 154 -29.14 -1.98 12.81
CA VAL A 154 -30.15 -1.99 11.72
C VAL A 154 -30.95 -0.69 11.77
N ALA A 155 -30.35 0.39 11.30
CA ALA A 155 -30.91 1.74 11.41
C ALA A 155 -31.51 2.26 10.08
N GLY A 156 -30.91 1.88 8.95
CA GLY A 156 -31.39 2.27 7.63
C GLY A 156 -32.46 1.34 7.09
N ALA A 157 -33.33 1.85 6.22
CA ALA A 157 -34.27 1.02 5.45
C ALA A 157 -33.54 0.01 4.56
N VAL A 158 -32.39 0.42 4.01
CA VAL A 158 -31.41 -0.43 3.30
C VAL A 158 -30.02 0.05 3.68
N GLN A 159 -29.11 -0.86 3.98
CA GLN A 159 -27.73 -0.53 4.37
C GLN A 159 -26.76 -1.67 4.05
N TYR A 160 -25.49 -1.34 3.88
CA TYR A 160 -24.43 -2.33 3.75
C TYR A 160 -24.06 -2.90 5.13
N GLY A 161 -23.86 -4.22 5.18
CA GLY A 161 -23.41 -4.92 6.39
C GLY A 161 -21.91 -4.76 6.64
N THR A 162 -21.47 -5.06 7.87
CA THR A 162 -20.07 -4.94 8.32
C THR A 162 -19.09 -5.72 7.45
N GLY A 163 -19.47 -6.90 6.95
CA GLY A 163 -18.62 -7.70 6.06
C GLY A 163 -18.26 -6.98 4.76
N VAL A 164 -19.23 -6.30 4.13
CA VAL A 164 -19.01 -5.51 2.91
C VAL A 164 -18.07 -4.34 3.19
N LYS A 165 -18.32 -3.61 4.28
CA LYS A 165 -17.47 -2.49 4.70
C LYS A 165 -16.03 -2.94 4.95
N ALA A 166 -15.84 -4.01 5.73
CA ALA A 166 -14.52 -4.55 6.06
C ALA A 166 -13.76 -5.03 4.82
N GLN A 167 -14.43 -5.74 3.91
CA GLN A 167 -13.82 -6.20 2.67
C GLN A 167 -13.41 -5.04 1.76
N SER A 168 -14.26 -4.00 1.67
CA SER A 168 -13.94 -2.78 0.94
C SER A 168 -12.70 -2.09 1.49
N VAL A 169 -12.61 -1.91 2.80
CA VAL A 169 -11.44 -1.29 3.47
C VAL A 169 -10.20 -2.15 3.30
N TYR A 170 -10.31 -3.48 3.41
CA TYR A 170 -9.20 -4.38 3.19
C TYR A 170 -8.63 -4.28 1.75
N MET A 171 -9.51 -4.25 0.75
CA MET A 171 -9.10 -4.13 -0.63
C MET A 171 -8.41 -2.79 -0.93
N SER A 172 -8.96 -1.68 -0.42
CA SER A 172 -8.36 -0.37 -0.66
C SER A 172 -7.09 -0.13 0.14
N GLN A 173 -7.07 -0.46 1.43
CA GLN A 173 -5.98 -0.09 2.34
C GLN A 173 -4.85 -1.13 2.40
N PHE A 174 -5.18 -2.42 2.33
CA PHE A 174 -4.17 -3.48 2.45
C PHE A 174 -3.72 -4.01 1.09
N GLN A 175 -4.68 -4.29 0.19
CA GLN A 175 -4.35 -4.75 -1.17
C GLN A 175 -4.01 -3.58 -2.12
N MET A 176 -4.18 -2.33 -1.66
CA MET A 176 -3.87 -1.11 -2.43
C MET A 176 -4.60 -1.06 -3.77
N ILE A 177 -5.82 -1.60 -3.83
CA ILE A 177 -6.66 -1.60 -5.02
C ILE A 177 -7.32 -0.22 -5.16
N PRO A 178 -7.16 0.47 -6.31
CA PRO A 178 -7.81 1.76 -6.54
C PRO A 178 -9.32 1.68 -6.40
N TYR A 179 -9.97 2.74 -5.91
CA TYR A 179 -11.41 2.72 -5.60
C TYR A 179 -12.26 2.26 -6.78
N ASN A 180 -12.03 2.75 -8.00
CA ASN A 180 -12.75 2.31 -9.19
C ASN A 180 -12.69 0.78 -9.39
N ARG A 181 -11.54 0.16 -9.10
CA ARG A 181 -11.36 -1.30 -9.20
C ARG A 181 -12.05 -2.05 -8.07
N VAL A 182 -12.16 -1.45 -6.89
CA VAL A 182 -12.99 -1.97 -5.79
C VAL A 182 -14.47 -1.91 -6.16
N GLN A 183 -14.92 -0.83 -6.80
CA GLN A 183 -16.29 -0.72 -7.30
C GLN A 183 -16.58 -1.79 -8.37
N ASP A 184 -15.69 -1.97 -9.35
CA ASP A 184 -15.81 -3.03 -10.37
C ASP A 184 -15.94 -4.41 -9.69
N TYR A 185 -15.10 -4.71 -8.70
CA TYR A 185 -15.16 -5.97 -7.97
C TYR A 185 -16.55 -6.20 -7.33
N PHE A 186 -17.06 -5.21 -6.61
CA PHE A 186 -18.34 -5.32 -5.93
C PHE A 186 -19.52 -5.39 -6.90
N ALA A 187 -19.46 -4.66 -8.02
CA ALA A 187 -20.48 -4.68 -9.05
C ALA A 187 -20.50 -6.01 -9.83
N ASP A 188 -19.33 -6.48 -10.27
CA ASP A 188 -19.23 -7.58 -11.23
C ASP A 188 -19.14 -8.96 -10.57
N GLN A 189 -18.44 -9.07 -9.44
CA GLN A 189 -18.21 -10.36 -8.77
C GLN A 189 -19.22 -10.62 -7.66
N VAL A 190 -19.62 -9.58 -6.92
CA VAL A 190 -20.52 -9.69 -5.77
C VAL A 190 -21.97 -9.30 -6.13
N PHE A 191 -22.19 -8.71 -7.31
CA PHE A 191 -23.49 -8.20 -7.75
C PHE A 191 -24.12 -7.23 -6.73
N MET A 192 -23.27 -6.41 -6.09
CA MET A 192 -23.63 -5.43 -5.08
C MET A 192 -22.87 -4.14 -5.35
N PRO A 193 -23.37 -3.22 -6.19
CA PRO A 193 -22.65 -2.00 -6.53
C PRO A 193 -22.39 -1.17 -5.27
N VAL A 194 -21.17 -0.62 -5.15
CA VAL A 194 -20.74 0.29 -4.09
C VAL A 194 -20.18 1.55 -4.75
N SER A 195 -20.52 2.72 -4.21
CA SER A 195 -19.97 3.99 -4.71
C SER A 195 -18.59 4.30 -4.12
N ASP A 196 -17.83 5.12 -4.82
CA ASP A 196 -16.60 5.76 -4.32
C ASP A 196 -16.80 6.43 -2.95
N GLY A 197 -17.88 7.21 -2.79
CA GLY A 197 -18.22 7.86 -1.53
C GLY A 197 -18.56 6.85 -0.42
N SER A 198 -19.10 5.68 -0.76
CA SER A 198 -19.32 4.61 0.21
C SER A 198 -18.00 3.99 0.66
N ILE A 199 -17.10 3.68 -0.27
CA ILE A 199 -15.75 3.15 0.02
C ILE A 199 -14.99 4.12 0.94
N PHE A 200 -15.06 5.42 0.63
CA PHE A 200 -14.50 6.48 1.46
C PHE A 200 -15.10 6.46 2.87
N ASN A 201 -16.43 6.47 2.99
CA ASN A 201 -17.11 6.47 4.28
C ASN A 201 -16.80 5.22 5.11
N PHE A 202 -16.66 4.06 4.48
CA PHE A 202 -16.25 2.83 5.17
C PHE A 202 -14.83 2.93 5.71
N SER A 203 -13.91 3.53 4.93
CA SER A 203 -12.54 3.77 5.36
C SER A 203 -12.48 4.79 6.51
N LYS A 204 -13.35 5.81 6.46
CA LYS A 204 -13.50 6.80 7.53
C LYS A 204 -14.02 6.18 8.82
N GLU A 205 -15.06 5.36 8.74
CA GLU A 205 -15.61 4.63 9.88
C GLU A 205 -14.54 3.71 10.50
N ALA A 206 -13.77 2.99 9.68
CA ALA A 206 -12.66 2.16 10.15
C ALA A 206 -11.56 2.99 10.85
N TYR A 207 -11.23 4.16 10.31
CA TYR A 207 -10.29 5.09 10.93
C TYR A 207 -10.79 5.57 12.30
N GLU A 208 -12.04 6.00 12.41
CA GLU A 208 -12.64 6.44 13.66
C GLU A 208 -12.63 5.34 14.74
N LEU A 209 -12.91 4.09 14.34
CA LEU A 209 -12.85 2.93 15.23
C LEU A 209 -11.42 2.61 15.72
N LEU A 210 -10.39 3.00 14.95
CA LEU A 210 -8.98 2.78 15.28
C LEU A 210 -8.37 3.89 16.14
N ALA A 211 -9.10 4.98 16.42
CA ALA A 211 -8.59 6.10 17.21
C ALA A 211 -8.01 5.67 18.57
N GLY A 212 -8.70 4.78 19.29
CA GLY A 212 -8.21 4.26 20.58
C GLY A 212 -6.96 3.39 20.46
N PHE A 213 -6.80 2.70 19.33
CA PHE A 213 -5.59 1.93 19.03
C PHE A 213 -4.41 2.86 18.72
N GLU A 214 -4.64 3.89 17.90
CA GLU A 214 -3.63 4.90 17.57
C GLU A 214 -3.06 5.56 18.82
N GLU A 215 -3.92 5.99 19.76
CA GLU A 215 -3.47 6.61 21.02
C GLU A 215 -2.64 5.64 21.88
N ARG A 216 -2.99 4.35 21.88
CA ARG A 216 -2.18 3.33 22.55
C ARG A 216 -0.81 3.19 21.90
N VAL A 217 -0.75 3.10 20.57
CA VAL A 217 0.51 2.99 19.83
C VAL A 217 1.39 4.21 20.11
N LYS A 218 0.85 5.43 20.08
CA LYS A 218 1.60 6.65 20.44
C LYS A 218 2.18 6.58 21.85
N THR A 219 1.39 6.11 22.82
CA THR A 219 1.81 5.99 24.23
C THR A 219 2.96 5.00 24.37
N GLU A 220 2.84 3.82 23.77
CA GLU A 220 3.89 2.78 23.82
C GLU A 220 5.17 3.21 23.09
N LEU A 221 5.04 3.87 21.93
CA LEU A 221 6.19 4.39 21.18
C LEU A 221 6.92 5.51 21.95
N ALA A 222 6.18 6.37 22.66
CA ALA A 222 6.76 7.43 23.49
C ALA A 222 7.51 6.88 24.71
N ALA A 223 7.10 5.71 25.21
CA ALA A 223 7.77 5.01 26.30
C ALA A 223 8.96 4.15 25.85
N SER A 224 9.17 3.98 24.54
CA SER A 224 10.26 3.16 24.00
C SER A 224 11.61 3.86 24.11
N ASP A 225 12.61 3.15 24.64
CA ASP A 225 14.00 3.64 24.72
C ASP A 225 14.63 3.89 23.35
N VAL A 226 14.17 3.16 22.33
CA VAL A 226 14.66 3.24 20.95
C VAL A 226 13.48 3.28 19.99
N LEU A 227 13.46 4.29 19.11
CA LEU A 227 12.47 4.44 18.06
C LEU A 227 13.15 4.36 16.70
N HIS A 228 12.76 3.38 15.88
CA HIS A 228 13.16 3.32 14.49
C HIS A 228 12.10 4.01 13.63
N ALA A 229 12.49 5.09 12.96
CA ALA A 229 11.64 5.82 12.03
C ALA A 229 12.22 5.74 10.62
N ASP A 230 11.36 5.56 9.63
CA ASP A 230 11.69 5.64 8.21
C ASP A 230 10.75 6.65 7.54
N GLU A 231 11.25 7.41 6.56
CA GLU A 231 10.46 8.43 5.86
C GLU A 231 10.21 8.01 4.41
N THR A 232 8.94 7.89 4.06
CA THR A 232 8.49 7.59 2.71
C THR A 232 8.01 8.86 2.02
N GLY A 233 8.61 9.20 0.87
CA GLY A 233 8.13 10.31 0.05
C GLY A 233 6.92 9.93 -0.80
N ILE A 234 5.84 10.72 -0.74
CA ILE A 234 4.60 10.53 -1.49
C ILE A 234 4.34 11.80 -2.31
N ASN A 235 3.82 11.65 -3.53
CA ASN A 235 3.44 12.77 -4.37
C ASN A 235 1.94 13.04 -4.23
N MET A 236 1.59 14.21 -3.72
CA MET A 236 0.21 14.69 -3.64
C MET A 236 0.07 15.94 -4.52
N GLY A 237 -0.75 15.86 -5.56
CA GLY A 237 -1.01 17.01 -6.44
C GLY A 237 0.21 17.58 -7.17
N GLY A 238 1.27 16.79 -7.40
CA GLY A 238 2.52 17.25 -8.01
C GLY A 238 3.56 17.75 -7.00
N GLN A 239 3.20 17.84 -5.71
CA GLN A 239 4.11 18.21 -4.63
C GLN A 239 4.54 16.96 -3.85
N ARG A 240 5.85 16.85 -3.62
CA ARG A 240 6.38 15.77 -2.78
C ARG A 240 6.16 16.13 -1.31
N THR A 241 5.44 15.25 -0.62
CA THR A 241 5.25 15.26 0.84
C THR A 241 6.01 14.07 1.43
N LEU A 242 6.53 14.22 2.64
CA LEU A 242 7.18 13.13 3.38
C LEU A 242 6.17 12.58 4.40
N ALA A 243 5.95 11.27 4.37
CA ALA A 243 5.21 10.54 5.38
C ALA A 243 6.21 9.75 6.23
N ALA A 244 6.27 10.01 7.52
CA ALA A 244 7.17 9.30 8.43
C ALA A 244 6.51 8.02 8.97
N SER A 245 6.89 6.86 8.43
CA SER A 245 6.62 5.55 9.03
C SER A 245 7.46 5.40 10.30
N GLY A 246 6.87 5.86 11.40
CA GLY A 246 7.45 5.90 12.73
C GLY A 246 6.52 6.66 13.68
N ILE A 247 5.82 7.69 13.18
CA ILE A 247 4.83 8.47 13.94
C ILE A 247 3.56 8.82 13.14
N GLN A 248 3.52 8.73 11.80
CA GLN A 248 2.32 9.17 11.07
C GLN A 248 2.02 8.34 9.80
N TYR A 249 1.06 7.43 9.97
CA TYR A 249 0.01 6.99 9.04
C TYR A 249 0.26 6.10 7.82
N VAL A 250 -0.52 5.01 7.83
CA VAL A 250 -1.05 4.27 6.67
C VAL A 250 -2.52 4.68 6.37
N LEU A 251 -3.19 5.48 7.22
CA LEU A 251 -4.63 5.76 7.11
C LEU A 251 -5.05 7.20 6.67
N ASP A 252 -4.19 8.22 6.79
CA ASP A 252 -4.56 9.63 6.57
C ASP A 252 -4.61 9.98 5.08
N ILE A 253 -3.91 9.22 4.25
CA ILE A 253 -3.69 9.55 2.83
C ILE A 253 -4.91 9.22 1.98
N PHE A 254 -5.83 8.39 2.46
CA PHE A 254 -7.03 8.00 1.70
C PHE A 254 -8.30 8.80 2.04
N LEU A 255 -8.26 9.66 3.06
CA LEU A 255 -9.41 10.50 3.45
C LEU A 255 -9.36 11.95 2.93
N SER A 256 -8.31 12.30 2.18
CA SER A 256 -8.16 13.64 1.60
C SER A 256 -8.17 13.66 0.06
N SER A 257 -8.70 12.59 -0.56
CA SER A 257 -8.98 12.50 -2.02
C SER A 257 -10.47 12.67 -2.27
#